data_AF-A0A914D5T4-F1
#
_entry.id   AF-A0A914D5T4-F1
#
_cell.length_a   1.000
_cell.length_b   1.000
_cell.length_c   1.000
_cell.angle_alpha   90.00
_cell.angle_beta   90.00
_cell.angle_gamma   90.00
#
_symmetry.space_group_name_H-M   'P 1'
#
loop_
_entity.id
_entity.type
_entity.pdbx_description
1 polymer ?
#
loop_
_entity_poly.entity_id
_entity_poly.type
_entity_poly.pdbx_seq_one_letter_code
_entity_poly.pdbx_strand_id
1 'polypeptide(L)'
;MLSRAEMPGGGAKPWPQKRTGRHHAGSIRSPGFIRGGFAHGVRGPKTWFYMLPDSIRLKGLCVALTIKHSQDDLVIVDDFGSLPGPDPQFLHDLADARNWGYSILFVDM
;
A
#
# COMPACT_ATOMS: atom_id res chain seq x y z
N MET A 1 -12.70 12.99 0.91
CA MET A 1 -14.02 13.44 0.40
C MET A 1 -14.80 14.06 1.56
N LEU A 2 -15.55 15.14 1.33
CA LEU A 2 -16.29 15.82 2.39
C LEU A 2 -17.68 15.17 2.60
N SER A 3 -18.04 14.96 3.86
CA SER A 3 -19.39 14.61 4.28
C SER A 3 -20.32 15.83 4.19
N ARG A 4 -21.64 15.60 4.27
CA ARG A 4 -22.63 16.70 4.24
C ARG A 4 -22.42 17.76 5.31
N ALA A 5 -21.80 17.39 6.44
CA ALA A 5 -21.58 18.27 7.58
C ALA A 5 -20.30 19.12 7.44
N GLU A 6 -19.33 18.67 6.66
CA GLU A 6 -18.08 19.40 6.41
C GLU A 6 -18.17 20.31 5.18
N MET A 7 -19.20 20.12 4.34
CA MET A 7 -19.45 20.99 3.20
C MET A 7 -20.02 22.34 3.65
N PRO A 8 -19.62 23.45 3.01
CA PRO A 8 -20.08 24.78 3.39
C PRO A 8 -21.58 24.98 3.07
N GLY A 9 -22.33 25.55 4.01
CA GLY A 9 -23.76 25.86 3.85
C GLY A 9 -24.71 24.66 4.09
N GLY A 10 -25.97 24.78 3.69
CA GLY A 10 -26.97 23.71 3.85
C GLY A 10 -27.60 23.59 5.24
N GLY A 11 -27.48 24.61 6.09
CA GLY A 11 -28.18 24.69 7.39
C GLY A 11 -29.66 25.10 7.27
N ALA A 12 -30.04 25.80 6.20
CA ALA A 12 -31.43 26.15 5.93
C ALA A 12 -32.13 25.06 5.12
N LYS A 13 -33.40 24.81 5.45
CA LYS A 13 -34.25 23.86 4.73
C LYS A 13 -34.51 24.35 3.30
N PRO A 14 -34.32 23.53 2.26
CA PRO A 14 -34.47 23.97 0.86
C PRO A 14 -35.88 24.48 0.52
N TRP A 15 -36.92 23.86 1.09
CA TRP A 15 -38.32 24.26 0.94
C TRP A 15 -39.18 23.74 2.10
N PRO A 16 -40.37 24.33 2.33
CA PRO A 16 -41.31 23.85 3.35
C PRO A 16 -41.68 22.38 3.16
N GLN A 17 -41.96 21.68 4.27
CA GLN A 17 -42.22 20.24 4.27
C GLN A 17 -43.43 19.84 3.41
N LYS A 18 -44.44 20.70 3.29
CA LYS A 18 -45.71 20.41 2.59
C LYS A 18 -46.06 21.59 1.67
N ARG A 19 -47.07 21.38 0.80
CA ARG A 19 -47.67 22.40 -0.10
C ARG A 19 -46.75 22.90 -1.22
N THR A 20 -45.68 22.17 -1.53
CA THR A 20 -44.72 22.53 -2.59
C THR A 20 -44.73 21.57 -3.78
N GLY A 21 -45.39 20.40 -3.67
CA GLY A 21 -45.42 19.37 -4.72
C GLY A 21 -44.08 18.69 -5.00
N ARG A 22 -43.02 19.04 -4.26
CA ARG A 22 -41.66 18.49 -4.39
C ARG A 22 -41.41 17.41 -3.33
N HIS A 23 -40.39 16.57 -3.56
CA HIS A 23 -39.94 15.58 -2.56
C HIS A 23 -39.50 16.26 -1.25
N HIS A 24 -39.51 15.56 -0.12
CA HIS A 24 -39.06 16.14 1.15
C HIS A 24 -37.53 16.20 1.21
N ALA A 25 -36.97 17.39 1.43
CA ALA A 25 -35.53 17.59 1.56
C ALA A 25 -35.19 18.35 2.86
N GLY A 26 -34.18 17.86 3.58
CA GLY A 26 -33.69 18.50 4.81
C GLY A 26 -32.56 19.49 4.56
N SER A 27 -31.70 19.24 3.57
CA SER A 27 -30.55 20.09 3.25
C SER A 27 -30.13 19.90 1.79
N ILE A 28 -29.68 20.99 1.15
CA ILE A 28 -29.05 20.96 -0.17
C ILE A 28 -27.71 20.20 -0.18
N ARG A 29 -27.11 19.92 0.99
CA ARG A 29 -25.85 19.17 1.12
C ARG A 29 -26.06 17.67 1.29
N SER A 30 -27.29 17.18 1.19
CA SER A 30 -27.56 15.74 1.26
C SER A 30 -26.94 15.00 0.06
N PRO A 31 -26.50 13.74 0.20
CA PRO A 31 -25.76 13.03 -0.86
C PRO A 31 -26.51 12.87 -2.19
N GLY A 32 -27.84 12.85 -2.17
CA GLY A 32 -28.67 12.78 -3.39
C GLY A 32 -28.77 14.08 -4.17
N PHE A 33 -28.27 15.20 -3.62
CA PHE A 33 -28.25 16.49 -4.32
C PHE A 33 -26.96 16.67 -5.12
N ILE A 34 -27.05 17.38 -6.24
CA ILE A 34 -25.89 17.82 -7.00
C ILE A 34 -25.02 18.70 -6.10
N ARG A 35 -23.72 18.40 -6.00
CA ARG A 35 -22.77 19.04 -5.04
C ARG A 35 -23.14 18.82 -3.56
N GLY A 36 -23.85 17.73 -3.27
CA GLY A 36 -24.06 17.20 -1.93
C GLY A 36 -22.83 16.45 -1.40
N GLY A 37 -22.83 16.17 -0.09
CA GLY A 37 -21.76 15.44 0.57
C GLY A 37 -21.73 13.96 0.23
N PHE A 38 -20.56 13.33 0.31
CA PHE A 38 -20.43 11.88 0.12
C PHE A 38 -20.93 11.13 1.37
N ALA A 39 -21.81 10.13 1.19
CA ALA A 39 -22.29 9.30 2.29
C ALA A 39 -21.20 8.35 2.82
N HIS A 40 -20.54 7.64 1.91
CA HIS A 40 -19.43 6.71 2.20
C HIS A 40 -18.21 7.10 1.37
N GLY A 41 -17.62 8.25 1.70
CA GLY A 41 -16.36 8.69 1.09
C GLY A 41 -15.15 8.19 1.87
N VAL A 42 -13.97 8.24 1.25
CA VAL A 42 -12.70 8.05 1.96
C VAL A 42 -12.57 9.13 3.05
N ARG A 43 -12.37 8.67 4.29
CA ARG A 43 -12.29 9.48 5.51
C ARG A 43 -10.86 9.53 6.01
N GLY A 44 -10.33 10.74 6.15
CA GLY A 44 -9.03 11.03 6.78
C GLY A 44 -7.84 10.28 6.17
N PRO A 45 -6.63 10.49 6.70
CA PRO A 45 -5.53 9.55 6.51
C PRO A 45 -5.86 8.28 7.32
N LYS A 46 -5.92 7.13 6.66
CA LYS A 46 -6.07 5.83 7.31
C LYS A 46 -4.79 5.01 7.12
N THR A 47 -4.18 4.60 8.21
CA THR A 47 -3.08 3.62 8.20
C THR A 47 -3.66 2.21 8.27
N TRP A 48 -3.03 1.27 7.57
CA TRP A 48 -3.39 -0.16 7.58
C TRP A 48 -2.37 -0.98 8.37
N PHE A 49 -1.70 -0.34 9.33
CA PHE A 49 -0.66 -0.96 10.12
C PHE A 49 -1.28 -2.00 11.07
N TYR A 50 -0.71 -3.20 11.07
CA TYR A 50 -0.96 -4.23 12.07
C TYR A 50 0.32 -5.05 12.28
N MET A 51 0.51 -5.54 13.49
CA MET A 51 1.65 -6.38 13.84
C MET A 51 1.25 -7.85 13.84
N LEU A 52 2.00 -8.68 13.13
CA LEU A 52 1.88 -10.13 13.22
C LEU A 52 2.61 -10.65 14.46
N PRO A 53 2.15 -11.77 15.05
CA PRO A 53 2.89 -12.50 16.08
C PRO A 53 4.31 -12.81 15.65
N ASP A 54 5.24 -12.77 16.60
CA ASP A 54 6.67 -12.95 16.33
C ASP A 54 7.00 -14.29 15.67
N SER A 55 6.39 -15.37 16.17
CA SER A 55 6.56 -16.73 15.64
C SER A 55 6.18 -16.85 14.16
N ILE A 56 5.15 -16.13 13.71
CA ILE A 56 4.70 -16.15 12.30
C ILE A 56 5.70 -15.41 11.42
N ARG A 57 6.25 -14.29 11.90
CA ARG A 57 7.26 -13.51 11.17
C ARG A 57 8.54 -14.31 10.99
N LEU A 58 9.03 -14.93 12.07
CA LEU A 58 10.21 -15.80 12.03
C LEU A 58 9.99 -17.00 11.10
N LYS A 59 8.84 -17.67 11.20
CA LYS A 59 8.50 -18.78 10.31
C LYS A 59 8.45 -18.35 8.85
N GLY A 60 7.90 -17.18 8.56
CA GLY A 60 7.86 -16.60 7.21
C GLY A 60 9.26 -16.41 6.63
N LEU A 61 10.20 -15.89 7.43
CA LEU A 61 11.60 -15.73 7.01
C LEU A 61 12.27 -17.08 6.70
N CYS A 62 12.12 -18.07 7.59
CA CYS A 62 12.68 -19.40 7.38
C CYS A 62 12.11 -20.06 6.11
N VAL A 63 10.80 -19.92 5.87
CA VAL A 63 10.14 -20.44 4.67
C VAL A 63 10.66 -19.76 3.41
N ALA A 64 10.82 -18.43 3.41
CA ALA A 64 11.36 -17.70 2.27
C ALA A 64 12.76 -18.18 1.88
N LEU A 65 13.65 -18.37 2.86
CA LEU A 65 15.00 -18.92 2.63
C LEU A 65 14.97 -20.37 2.14
N THR A 66 14.10 -21.20 2.72
CA THR A 66 13.94 -22.60 2.30
C THR A 66 13.47 -22.71 0.86
N ILE A 67 12.50 -21.87 0.45
CA ILE A 67 12.00 -21.84 -0.92
C ILE A 67 13.13 -21.45 -1.88
N LYS A 68 13.87 -20.38 -1.58
CA LYS A 68 14.98 -19.94 -2.43
C LYS A 68 16.07 -20.99 -2.57
N HIS A 69 16.37 -21.71 -1.50
CA HIS A 69 17.28 -22.85 -1.59
C HIS A 69 16.72 -23.99 -2.44
N SER A 70 15.43 -24.35 -2.28
CA SER A 70 14.80 -25.44 -3.06
C SER A 70 14.65 -25.14 -4.55
N GLN A 71 14.71 -23.86 -4.93
CA GLN A 71 14.63 -23.39 -6.32
C GLN A 71 16.01 -23.16 -6.95
N ASP A 72 17.10 -23.50 -6.24
CA ASP A 72 18.48 -23.21 -6.65
C ASP A 72 18.78 -21.71 -6.84
N ASP A 73 17.96 -20.84 -6.25
CA ASP A 73 18.09 -19.37 -6.29
C ASP A 73 18.94 -18.80 -5.14
N LEU A 74 19.30 -19.63 -4.15
CA LEU A 74 20.12 -19.23 -3.01
C LEU A 74 21.54 -19.75 -3.17
N VAL A 75 22.50 -18.83 -3.24
CA VAL A 75 23.93 -19.13 -3.31
C VAL A 75 24.60 -18.68 -2.02
N ILE A 76 25.31 -19.60 -1.38
CA ILE A 76 26.12 -19.30 -0.19
C ILE A 76 27.51 -18.88 -0.68
N VAL A 77 28.01 -17.77 -0.14
CA VAL A 77 29.33 -17.20 -0.43
C VAL A 77 30.07 -17.08 0.89
N ASP A 78 31.36 -17.45 0.89
CA ASP A 78 32.18 -17.45 2.11
C ASP A 78 32.59 -16.03 2.53
N ASP A 79 32.98 -15.19 1.58
CA ASP A 79 33.42 -13.82 1.83
C ASP A 79 33.17 -12.92 0.61
N PHE A 80 32.79 -11.67 0.87
CA PHE A 80 32.71 -10.61 -0.14
C PHE A 80 34.02 -9.82 -0.26
N GLY A 81 34.95 -9.97 0.68
CA GLY A 81 36.27 -9.31 0.69
C GLY A 81 37.18 -9.73 -0.47
N SER A 82 36.93 -10.87 -1.12
CA SER A 82 37.70 -11.31 -2.30
C SER A 82 37.31 -10.59 -3.60
N LEU A 83 36.41 -9.60 -3.55
CA LEU A 83 36.02 -8.84 -4.74
C LEU A 83 37.19 -7.96 -5.24
N PRO A 84 37.50 -7.98 -6.55
CA PRO A 84 38.71 -7.36 -7.09
C PRO A 84 38.71 -5.83 -7.06
N GLY A 85 37.56 -5.18 -6.85
CA GLY A 85 37.44 -3.72 -6.76
C GLY A 85 36.00 -3.21 -6.68
N PRO A 86 35.79 -1.89 -6.57
CA PRO A 86 34.46 -1.28 -6.44
C PRO A 86 33.74 -1.08 -7.78
N ASP A 87 34.17 -1.76 -8.85
CA ASP A 87 33.61 -1.59 -10.19
C ASP A 87 32.21 -2.22 -10.27
N PRO A 88 31.14 -1.43 -10.53
CA PRO A 88 29.79 -1.97 -10.65
C PRO A 88 29.65 -2.93 -11.84
N GLN A 89 30.39 -2.70 -12.94
CA GLN A 89 30.27 -3.50 -14.15
C GLN A 89 30.70 -4.94 -13.90
N PHE A 90 31.74 -5.13 -13.09
CA PHE A 90 32.21 -6.45 -12.67
C PHE A 90 31.10 -7.29 -12.01
N LEU A 91 30.23 -6.69 -11.18
CA LEU A 91 29.13 -7.41 -10.53
C LEU A 91 28.03 -7.81 -11.52
N HIS A 92 27.75 -6.97 -12.51
CA HIS A 92 26.82 -7.31 -13.59
C HIS A 92 27.35 -8.47 -14.43
N ASP A 93 28.61 -8.38 -14.86
CA ASP A 93 29.23 -9.42 -15.67
C ASP A 93 29.33 -10.75 -14.90
N LEU A 94 29.61 -10.71 -13.59
CA LEU A 94 29.63 -11.87 -12.72
C LEU A 94 28.24 -12.53 -12.60
N ALA A 95 27.20 -11.71 -12.44
CA ALA A 95 25.81 -12.16 -12.36
C ALA A 95 25.37 -12.86 -13.65
N ASP A 96 25.70 -12.28 -14.81
CA ASP A 96 25.39 -12.84 -16.12
C ASP A 96 26.17 -14.14 -16.37
N ALA A 97 27.48 -14.15 -16.05
CA ALA A 97 28.32 -15.33 -16.20
C ALA A 97 27.85 -16.52 -15.34
N ARG A 98 27.27 -16.24 -14.17
CA ARG A 98 26.73 -17.27 -13.25
C ARG A 98 25.23 -17.51 -13.42
N ASN A 99 24.58 -16.81 -14.34
CA ASN A 99 23.14 -16.90 -14.62
C ASN A 99 22.26 -16.72 -13.36
N TRP A 100 22.61 -15.76 -12.49
CA TRP A 100 21.86 -15.48 -11.26
C TRP A 100 20.54 -14.74 -11.47
N GLY A 101 20.25 -14.32 -12.70
CA GLY A 101 19.01 -13.65 -13.08
C GLY A 101 19.06 -12.12 -12.92
N TYR A 102 17.89 -11.48 -13.10
CA TYR A 102 17.79 -10.02 -13.25
C TYR A 102 18.01 -9.21 -11.99
N SER A 103 17.75 -9.79 -10.81
CA SER A 103 17.82 -9.07 -9.54
C SER A 103 18.47 -9.94 -8.48
N ILE A 104 19.52 -9.42 -7.86
CA ILE A 104 20.28 -10.10 -6.82
C ILE A 104 20.23 -9.26 -5.55
N LEU A 105 20.06 -9.92 -4.41
CA LEU A 105 20.13 -9.32 -3.10
C LEU A 105 21.40 -9.84 -2.40
N PHE A 106 22.35 -8.96 -2.14
CA PHE A 106 23.50 -9.26 -1.29
C PHE A 106 23.14 -8.99 0.17
N VAL A 107 23.47 -9.94 1.04
CA VAL A 107 23.25 -9.83 2.49
C VAL A 107 24.59 -10.02 3.17
N ASP A 108 25.04 -9.00 3.89
CA ASP A 108 26.27 -8.99 4.67
C ASP A 108 25.94 -8.91 6.16
N MET A 109 26.85 -9.42 7.03
CA MET A 109 26.66 -9.48 8.49
C MET A 109 27.40 -8.35 9.21
#